data_AF-A0A2M7X3J9-F1
#
_entry.id   AF-A0A2M7X3J9-F1
#
_cell.length_a   1.000
_cell.length_b   1.000
_cell.length_c   1.000
_cell.angle_alpha   90.00
_cell.angle_beta   90.00
_cell.angle_gamma   90.00
#
_symmetry.space_group_name_H-M   'P 1'
#
loop_
_entity.id
_entity.type
_entity.pdbx_description
1 polymer ?
#
loop_
_entity_poly.entity_id
_entity_poly.type
_entity_poly.pdbx_seq_one_letter_code
_entity_poly.pdbx_strand_id
1 'polypeptide(L)'
;MDESPKQLIRETREPIWAQPGRLLRYDYEYERCGVCNIFLASEPLVGKRTLKVTERKTKQDWAIFIRELADLYKEAEKIILVMDNYNTHDPSSFYEVFQPFEAKKLWERFQFVYTPKHGSWLNMAEIELSVLSGQCLNRRIDSIEEVRKECKAWLNHRNSKD
;
A
#
# COMPACT_ATOMS: atom_id res chain seq x y z
N MET A 1 2.41 -5.65 7.34
CA MET A 1 2.39 -5.30 5.91
C MET A 1 1.02 -5.68 5.40
N ASP A 2 0.47 -4.82 4.58
CA ASP A 2 -0.87 -4.98 4.03
C ASP A 2 -0.98 -4.23 2.71
N GLU A 3 -2.12 -4.38 2.04
CA GLU A 3 -2.43 -3.75 0.78
C GLU A 3 -3.86 -3.21 0.72
N SER A 4 -4.06 -2.16 -0.08
CA SER A 4 -5.40 -1.65 -0.35
C SER A 4 -5.57 -1.27 -1.82
N PRO A 5 -6.66 -1.70 -2.48
CA PRO A 5 -6.99 -1.22 -3.80
C PRO A 5 -7.55 0.21 -3.73
N LYS A 6 -7.12 1.07 -4.66
CA LYS A 6 -7.69 2.40 -4.86
C LYS A 6 -8.31 2.49 -6.25
N GLN A 7 -9.64 2.64 -6.28
CA GLN A 7 -10.37 2.92 -7.51
C GLN A 7 -10.01 4.31 -8.05
N LEU A 8 -9.72 4.37 -9.35
CA LEU A 8 -9.47 5.61 -10.07
C LEU A 8 -10.79 6.11 -10.65
N ILE A 9 -11.14 7.35 -10.32
CA ILE A 9 -12.43 7.94 -10.65
C ILE A 9 -12.24 9.36 -11.18
N ARG A 10 -12.77 9.62 -12.37
CA ARG A 10 -12.82 10.94 -13.01
C ARG A 10 -14.19 11.59 -12.84
N GLU A 11 -14.17 12.89 -12.58
CA GLU A 11 -15.34 13.75 -12.65
C GLU A 11 -15.78 13.94 -14.11
N THR A 12 -17.03 13.62 -14.44
CA THR A 12 -17.55 13.84 -15.81
C THR A 12 -18.00 15.28 -16.04
N ARG A 13 -18.15 16.06 -14.97
CA ARG A 13 -18.58 17.46 -14.99
C ARG A 13 -17.76 18.28 -14.01
N GLU A 14 -17.59 19.57 -14.31
CA GLU A 14 -16.90 20.48 -13.41
C GLU A 14 -17.66 20.63 -12.08
N PRO A 15 -16.99 20.45 -10.92
CA PRO A 15 -17.61 20.65 -9.62
C PRO A 15 -18.08 22.10 -9.44
N ILE A 16 -19.21 22.27 -8.75
CA ILE A 16 -19.71 23.61 -8.39
C ILE A 16 -19.00 24.04 -7.11
N TRP A 17 -18.11 25.03 -7.23
CA TRP A 17 -17.35 25.57 -6.12
C TRP A 17 -18.21 26.06 -4.96
N ALA A 18 -17.67 25.92 -3.75
CA ALA A 18 -18.30 26.40 -2.53
C ALA A 18 -18.51 27.92 -2.54
N GLN A 19 -19.60 28.37 -1.93
CA GLN A 19 -19.92 29.79 -1.72
C GLN A 19 -20.41 29.97 -0.26
N PRO A 20 -20.48 31.20 0.28
CA PRO A 20 -21.07 31.42 1.60
C PRO A 20 -22.47 30.77 1.70
N GLY A 21 -22.62 29.82 2.63
CA GLY A 21 -23.86 29.03 2.81
C GLY A 21 -24.07 27.86 1.84
N ARG A 22 -23.10 27.54 0.97
CA ARG A 22 -23.17 26.43 0.01
C ARG A 22 -21.87 25.63 -0.01
N LEU A 23 -21.97 24.33 0.31
CA LEU A 23 -20.84 23.40 0.21
C LEU A 23 -20.43 23.16 -1.25
N LEU A 24 -19.19 22.71 -1.44
CA LEU A 24 -18.70 22.17 -2.71
C LEU A 24 -19.60 20.99 -3.13
N ARG A 25 -20.05 20.99 -4.38
CA ARG A 25 -20.93 19.95 -4.92
C ARG A 25 -20.30 19.27 -6.12
N TYR A 26 -20.43 17.96 -6.14
CA TYR A 26 -20.04 17.08 -7.22
C TYR A 26 -21.28 16.53 -7.89
N ASP A 27 -21.18 16.24 -9.18
CA ASP A 27 -22.21 15.47 -9.86
C ASP A 27 -22.17 14.00 -9.38
N TYR A 28 -23.31 13.32 -9.44
CA TYR A 28 -23.38 11.91 -9.07
C TYR A 28 -22.75 11.03 -10.15
N GLU A 29 -22.70 11.50 -11.40
CA GLU A 29 -22.04 10.82 -12.52
C GLU A 29 -20.52 10.86 -12.34
N TYR A 30 -19.87 9.75 -12.69
CA TYR A 30 -18.42 9.61 -12.68
C TYR A 30 -17.98 8.54 -13.69
N GLU A 31 -16.73 8.64 -14.14
CA GLU A 31 -16.10 7.65 -15.01
C GLU A 31 -15.12 6.80 -14.19
N ARG A 32 -15.12 5.48 -14.40
CA ARG A 32 -14.16 4.56 -13.77
C ARG A 32 -12.93 4.41 -14.65
N CYS A 33 -11.78 4.84 -14.14
CA CYS A 33 -10.51 4.82 -14.86
C CYS A 33 -9.61 3.63 -14.46
N GLY A 34 -10.20 2.58 -13.88
CA GLY A 34 -9.49 1.40 -13.39
C GLY A 34 -9.25 1.41 -11.89
N VAL A 35 -8.31 0.58 -11.45
CA VAL A 35 -7.93 0.40 -10.04
C VAL A 35 -6.42 0.27 -9.98
N CYS A 36 -5.80 0.88 -8.97
CA CYS A 36 -4.41 0.64 -8.61
C CYS A 36 -4.34 -0.03 -7.23
N ASN A 37 -3.18 -0.56 -6.88
CA ASN A 37 -2.93 -1.18 -5.59
C ASN A 37 -1.87 -0.40 -4.81
N ILE A 38 -2.02 -0.35 -3.49
CA ILE A 38 -1.09 0.31 -2.59
C ILE A 38 -0.60 -0.74 -1.59
N PHE A 39 0.68 -1.12 -1.67
CA PHE A 39 1.34 -1.89 -0.63
C PHE A 39 1.89 -0.97 0.45
N LEU A 40 1.75 -1.36 1.71
CA LEU A 40 2.28 -0.64 2.85
C LEU A 40 2.92 -1.59 3.86
N ALA A 41 4.15 -1.28 4.25
CA ALA A 41 4.81 -1.86 5.41
C ALA A 41 5.04 -0.77 6.47
N SER A 42 4.80 -1.12 7.72
CA SER A 42 4.99 -0.23 8.87
C SER A 42 5.95 -0.90 9.84
N GLU A 43 6.94 -0.15 10.31
CA GLU A 43 7.83 -0.50 11.41
C GLU A 43 7.43 0.37 12.63
N PRO A 44 6.55 -0.15 13.51
CA PRO A 44 5.89 0.68 14.52
C PRO A 44 6.85 1.31 15.52
N LEU A 45 7.90 0.57 15.94
CA LEU A 45 8.84 1.03 16.97
C LEU A 45 9.74 2.17 16.48
N VAL A 46 10.12 2.15 15.20
CA VAL A 46 10.95 3.21 14.59
C VAL A 46 10.06 4.33 14.02
N GLY A 47 8.75 4.10 13.91
CA GLY A 47 7.84 5.07 13.34
C GLY A 47 8.07 5.29 11.84
N LYS A 48 8.56 4.28 11.11
CA LYS A 48 8.79 4.37 9.66
C LYS A 48 7.79 3.54 8.89
N ARG A 49 7.33 4.07 7.77
CA ARG A 49 6.53 3.36 6.77
C ARG A 49 7.31 3.24 5.46
N THR A 50 7.01 2.19 4.72
CA THR A 50 7.43 2.00 3.33
C THR A 50 6.18 1.72 2.51
N LEU A 51 6.03 2.40 1.37
CA LEU A 51 4.82 2.32 0.54
C LEU A 51 5.19 2.16 -0.92
N LYS A 52 4.41 1.37 -1.66
CA LYS A 52 4.52 1.26 -3.11
C LYS A 52 3.14 1.25 -3.77
N VAL A 53 2.96 2.07 -4.81
CA VAL A 53 1.74 2.06 -5.64
C VAL A 53 2.03 1.31 -6.93
N THR A 54 1.27 0.25 -7.18
CA THR A 54 1.37 -0.63 -8.35
C THR A 54 0.08 -0.58 -9.16
N GLU A 55 0.15 -0.89 -10.45
CA GLU A 55 -1.04 -0.97 -11.30
C GLU A 55 -1.89 -2.20 -11.00
N ARG A 56 -1.27 -3.26 -10.48
CA ARG A 56 -1.89 -4.54 -10.18
C ARG A 56 -1.47 -5.04 -8.81
N LYS A 57 -2.21 -6.03 -8.32
CA LYS A 57 -1.89 -6.80 -7.11
C LYS A 57 -1.62 -8.25 -7.48
N THR A 58 -0.48 -8.51 -8.11
CA THR A 58 -0.06 -9.87 -8.46
C THR A 58 0.93 -10.44 -7.43
N LYS A 59 1.13 -11.77 -7.45
CA LYS A 59 2.22 -12.43 -6.73
C LYS A 59 3.59 -11.81 -7.06
N GLN A 60 3.77 -11.39 -8.32
CA GLN A 60 5.01 -10.78 -8.78
C GLN A 60 5.23 -9.40 -8.15
N ASP A 61 4.18 -8.57 -8.13
CA ASP A 61 4.23 -7.26 -7.49
C ASP A 61 4.56 -7.37 -6.00
N TRP A 62 3.94 -8.35 -5.32
CA TRP A 62 4.22 -8.66 -3.93
C TRP A 62 5.68 -9.09 -3.73
N ALA A 63 6.17 -10.06 -4.50
CA ALA A 63 7.55 -10.55 -4.39
C ALA A 63 8.59 -9.44 -4.59
N ILE A 64 8.35 -8.53 -5.55
CA ILE A 64 9.18 -7.35 -5.78
C ILE A 64 9.15 -6.41 -4.57
N PHE A 65 7.98 -6.15 -3.99
CA PHE A 65 7.87 -5.30 -2.80
C PHE A 65 8.59 -5.90 -1.59
N ILE A 66 8.49 -7.21 -1.38
CA ILE A 66 9.21 -7.89 -0.29
C ILE A 66 10.73 -7.83 -0.49
N ARG A 67 11.22 -7.99 -1.73
CA ARG A 67 12.66 -7.80 -2.03
C ARG A 67 13.11 -6.37 -1.69
N GLU A 68 12.35 -5.36 -2.06
CA GLU A 68 12.66 -3.96 -1.74
C GLU A 68 12.71 -3.71 -0.23
N LEU A 69 11.84 -4.36 0.57
CA LEU A 69 11.95 -4.34 2.03
C LEU A 69 13.24 -5.02 2.52
N ALA A 70 13.63 -6.15 1.93
CA ALA A 70 14.87 -6.83 2.28
C ALA A 70 16.10 -5.94 2.03
N ASP A 71 16.08 -5.19 0.92
CA ASP A 71 17.15 -4.27 0.57
C ASP A 71 17.20 -3.06 1.51
N LEU A 72 16.04 -2.54 1.92
CA LEU A 72 15.95 -1.45 2.89
C LEU A 72 16.55 -1.83 4.26
N TYR A 73 16.33 -3.07 4.69
CA TYR A 73 16.87 -3.59 5.95
C TYR A 73 18.07 -4.52 5.71
N LYS A 74 18.98 -4.17 4.78
CA LYS A 74 20.17 -4.97 4.38
C LYS A 74 21.02 -5.52 5.53
N GLU A 75 21.11 -4.77 6.63
CA GLU A 75 21.94 -5.13 7.81
C GLU A 75 21.20 -6.07 8.77
N ALA A 76 19.88 -6.24 8.64
CA ALA A 76 19.12 -7.17 9.46
C ALA A 76 19.36 -8.60 8.98
N GLU A 77 19.78 -9.47 9.91
CA GLU A 77 19.92 -10.91 9.69
C GLU A 77 18.57 -11.55 9.32
N LYS A 78 17.50 -11.14 10.03
CA LYS A 78 16.15 -11.63 9.81
C LYS A 78 15.11 -10.53 9.97
N ILE A 79 14.09 -10.53 9.12
CA ILE A 79 12.98 -9.58 9.14
C ILE A 79 11.70 -10.33 9.52
N ILE A 80 11.10 -9.98 10.65
CA ILE A 80 9.80 -10.51 11.07
C ILE A 80 8.72 -9.65 10.41
N LEU A 81 7.95 -10.24 9.51
CA LEU A 81 6.92 -9.54 8.76
C LEU A 81 5.54 -10.07 9.15
N VAL A 82 4.79 -9.23 9.85
CA VAL A 82 3.39 -9.51 10.22
C VAL A 82 2.49 -9.12 9.05
N MET A 83 1.59 -10.00 8.59
CA MET A 83 0.66 -9.75 7.49
C MET A 83 -0.59 -10.64 7.59
N ASP A 84 -1.60 -10.40 6.75
CA ASP A 84 -2.75 -11.27 6.64
C ASP A 84 -2.41 -12.58 5.90
N ASN A 85 -3.28 -13.58 6.02
CA ASN A 85 -3.09 -14.91 5.41
C ASN A 85 -3.69 -14.97 3.99
N TYR A 86 -3.30 -14.01 3.14
CA TYR A 86 -3.77 -13.93 1.77
C TYR A 86 -2.98 -14.87 0.84
N ASN A 87 -3.66 -15.49 -0.14
CA ASN A 87 -3.09 -16.56 -0.97
C ASN A 87 -1.91 -16.11 -1.86
N THR A 88 -1.65 -14.81 -2.00
CA THR A 88 -0.47 -14.30 -2.72
C THR A 88 0.78 -14.25 -1.84
N HIS A 89 0.65 -14.46 -0.52
CA HIS A 89 1.75 -14.50 0.44
C HIS A 89 2.39 -15.88 0.51
N ASP A 90 2.75 -16.40 -0.66
CA ASP A 90 3.32 -17.73 -0.84
C ASP A 90 4.80 -17.62 -1.23
N PRO A 91 5.72 -18.32 -0.54
CA PRO A 91 7.13 -18.42 -0.93
C PRO A 91 7.35 -18.83 -2.39
N SER A 92 6.43 -19.59 -2.99
CA SER A 92 6.46 -19.92 -4.41
C SER A 92 6.55 -18.68 -5.30
N SER A 93 5.95 -17.57 -4.87
CA SER A 93 5.98 -16.27 -5.56
C SER A 93 7.40 -15.74 -5.75
N PHE A 94 8.34 -16.04 -4.85
CA PHE A 94 9.74 -15.64 -5.05
C PHE A 94 10.40 -16.44 -6.17
N TYR A 95 10.12 -17.73 -6.27
CA TYR A 95 10.67 -18.59 -7.33
C TYR A 95 10.03 -18.35 -8.69
N GLU A 96 8.82 -17.77 -8.72
CA GLU A 96 8.19 -17.30 -9.96
C GLU A 96 8.86 -16.04 -10.54
N VAL A 97 9.55 -15.24 -9.71
CA VAL A 97 10.06 -13.91 -10.10
C VAL A 97 11.59 -13.85 -10.13
N PHE A 98 12.26 -14.51 -9.19
CA PHE A 98 13.70 -14.40 -8.99
C PHE A 98 14.42 -15.70 -9.30
N GLN A 99 15.73 -15.58 -9.56
CA GLN A 99 16.56 -16.78 -9.72
C GLN A 99 16.53 -17.62 -8.44
N PRO A 100 16.61 -18.97 -8.52
CA PRO A 100 16.43 -19.84 -7.36
C PRO A 100 17.31 -19.49 -6.14
N PHE A 101 18.55 -19.06 -6.38
CA PHE A 101 19.45 -18.61 -5.32
C PHE A 101 18.94 -17.35 -4.61
N GLU A 102 18.48 -16.35 -5.35
CA GLU A 102 17.93 -15.11 -4.79
C GLU A 102 16.60 -15.35 -4.09
N ALA A 103 15.72 -16.16 -4.68
CA ALA A 103 14.45 -16.55 -4.09
C ALA A 103 14.63 -17.25 -2.74
N LYS A 104 15.58 -18.20 -2.67
CA LYS A 104 15.92 -18.88 -1.41
C LYS A 104 16.49 -17.91 -0.39
N LYS A 105 17.41 -17.02 -0.79
CA LYS A 105 17.98 -15.99 0.09
C LYS A 105 16.90 -15.09 0.67
N LEU A 106 15.93 -14.66 -0.14
CA LEU A 106 14.79 -13.87 0.34
C LEU A 106 13.92 -14.68 1.31
N TRP A 107 13.61 -15.93 0.97
CA TRP A 107 12.82 -16.80 1.84
C TRP A 107 13.45 -16.97 3.23
N GLU A 108 14.75 -17.24 3.30
CA GLU A 108 15.47 -17.43 4.57
C GLU A 108 15.54 -16.13 5.41
N ARG A 109 15.42 -14.98 4.74
CA ARG A 109 15.54 -13.66 5.36
C ARG A 109 14.28 -13.18 6.05
N PHE A 110 13.11 -13.73 5.71
CA PHE A 110 11.84 -13.34 6.31
C PHE A 110 11.29 -14.43 7.23
N GLN A 111 10.77 -14.01 8.37
CA GLN A 111 9.82 -14.80 9.15
C GLN A 111 8.44 -14.18 8.98
N PHE A 112 7.57 -14.86 8.24
CA PHE A 112 6.18 -14.43 8.06
C PHE A 112 5.35 -14.84 9.27
N VAL A 113 4.67 -13.86 9.88
CA VAL A 113 3.74 -14.08 10.99
C VAL A 113 2.35 -13.66 10.53
N TYR A 114 1.45 -14.62 10.43
CA TYR A 114 0.10 -14.35 9.94
C TYR A 114 -0.84 -13.94 11.06
N THR A 115 -1.61 -12.88 10.86
CA THR A 115 -2.67 -12.50 11.80
C THR A 115 -3.77 -13.58 11.83
N PRO A 116 -4.41 -13.82 12.99
CA PRO A 116 -5.56 -14.72 13.08
C PRO A 116 -6.66 -14.33 12.10
N LYS A 117 -7.50 -15.31 11.73
CA LYS A 117 -8.72 -15.03 10.96
C LYS A 117 -9.59 -14.03 11.72
N HIS A 118 -10.12 -13.02 11.02
CA HIS A 118 -10.87 -11.89 11.61
C HIS A 118 -10.07 -11.03 12.61
N GLY A 119 -8.74 -11.15 12.62
CA GLY A 119 -7.83 -10.38 13.47
C GLY A 119 -7.20 -9.16 12.79
N SER A 120 -7.89 -8.53 11.84
CA SER A 120 -7.40 -7.37 11.08
C SER A 120 -6.92 -6.22 11.96
N TRP A 121 -7.57 -6.00 13.11
CA TRP A 121 -7.21 -4.98 14.09
C TRP A 121 -5.80 -5.15 14.69
N LEU A 122 -5.15 -6.31 14.54
CA LEU A 122 -3.76 -6.54 14.92
C LEU A 122 -2.75 -6.14 13.81
N ASN A 123 -3.21 -5.89 12.58
CA ASN A 123 -2.36 -5.53 11.46
C ASN A 123 -2.09 -4.01 11.43
N MET A 124 -0.93 -3.60 11.94
CA MET A 124 -0.52 -2.20 11.96
C MET A 124 -0.49 -1.54 10.57
N ALA A 125 -0.24 -2.30 9.51
CA ALA A 125 -0.24 -1.75 8.16
C ALA A 125 -1.66 -1.40 7.68
N GLU A 126 -2.67 -2.17 8.08
CA GLU A 126 -4.07 -1.90 7.78
C GLU A 126 -4.54 -0.57 8.42
N ILE A 127 -4.11 -0.33 9.66
CA ILE A 127 -4.38 0.94 10.37
C ILE A 127 -3.75 2.12 9.61
N GLU A 128 -2.50 1.99 9.18
CA GLU A 128 -1.83 3.05 8.41
C GLU A 128 -2.46 3.28 7.03
N LEU A 129 -2.93 2.22 6.35
CA LEU A 129 -3.69 2.34 5.10
C LEU A 129 -5.00 3.09 5.30
N SER A 130 -5.71 2.82 6.41
CA SER A 130 -6.92 3.56 6.78
C SER A 130 -6.64 5.05 7.01
N VAL A 131 -5.54 5.37 7.72
CA VAL A 131 -5.10 6.76 7.94
C VAL A 131 -4.73 7.44 6.62
N LEU A 132 -3.95 6.78 5.76
CA LEU A 132 -3.60 7.28 4.42
C LEU A 132 -4.86 7.58 3.60
N SER A 133 -5.80 6.63 3.60
CA SER A 133 -7.06 6.76 2.87
C SER A 133 -7.86 7.97 3.34
N GLY A 134 -8.06 8.08 4.66
CA GLY A 134 -8.80 9.19 5.27
C GLY A 134 -8.14 10.55 5.09
N GLN A 135 -6.80 10.62 5.04
CA GLN A 135 -6.06 11.88 4.97
C GLN A 135 -5.88 12.43 3.56
N CYS A 136 -5.68 11.60 2.54
CA CYS A 136 -5.39 12.11 1.19
C CYS A 136 -6.04 11.35 0.01
N LEU A 137 -6.57 10.13 0.21
CA LEU A 137 -7.17 9.34 -0.87
C LEU A 137 -8.71 9.29 -0.84
N ASN A 138 -9.35 9.92 0.14
CA ASN A 138 -10.81 10.00 0.28
C ASN A 138 -11.47 11.02 -0.69
N ARG A 139 -10.91 11.16 -1.89
CA ARG A 139 -11.40 12.02 -2.98
C ARG A 139 -11.36 11.27 -4.31
N ARG A 140 -12.06 11.81 -5.32
CA ARG A 140 -11.95 11.31 -6.70
C ARG A 140 -10.56 11.68 -7.23
N ILE A 141 -9.85 10.68 -7.75
CA ILE A 141 -8.51 10.78 -8.34
C ILE A 141 -8.54 9.83 -9.53
N ASP A 142 -8.26 10.34 -10.72
CA ASP A 142 -8.45 9.59 -11.97
C ASP A 142 -7.17 9.00 -12.55
N SER A 143 -6.00 9.35 -11.99
CA SER A 143 -4.70 8.88 -12.45
C SER A 143 -3.89 8.24 -11.33
N ILE A 144 -3.15 7.18 -11.68
CA ILE A 144 -2.23 6.51 -10.76
C ILE A 144 -1.03 7.40 -10.42
N GLU A 145 -0.64 8.31 -11.31
CA GLU A 145 0.40 9.30 -11.09
C GLU A 145 0.07 10.23 -9.92
N GLU A 146 -1.17 10.72 -9.87
CA GLU A 146 -1.63 11.56 -8.76
C GLU A 146 -1.73 10.74 -7.46
N VAL A 147 -2.20 9.49 -7.51
CA VAL A 147 -2.17 8.59 -6.34
C VAL A 147 -0.74 8.40 -5.83
N ARG A 148 0.24 8.17 -6.72
CA ARG A 148 1.66 8.05 -6.35
C ARG A 148 2.18 9.32 -5.69
N LYS A 149 1.84 10.48 -6.22
CA LYS A 149 2.25 11.79 -5.68
C LYS A 149 1.67 12.02 -4.28
N GLU A 150 0.37 11.78 -4.10
CA GLU A 150 -0.31 11.91 -2.80
C GLU A 150 0.27 10.94 -1.76
N CYS A 151 0.40 9.66 -2.11
CA CYS A 151 1.00 8.66 -1.23
C CYS A 151 2.45 9.03 -0.84
N LYS A 152 3.25 9.55 -1.78
CA LYS A 152 4.63 9.99 -1.50
C LYS A 152 4.67 11.19 -0.57
N ALA A 153 3.82 12.19 -0.80
CA ALA A 153 3.73 13.37 0.06
C ALA A 153 3.31 12.97 1.49
N TRP A 154 2.29 12.12 1.60
CA TRP A 154 1.84 11.54 2.86
C TRP A 154 2.95 10.76 3.57
N LEU A 155 3.66 9.89 2.84
CA LEU A 155 4.74 9.07 3.39
C LEU A 155 5.85 9.94 3.97
N ASN A 156 6.29 10.96 3.23
CA ASN A 156 7.33 11.89 3.68
C ASN A 156 6.92 12.60 4.97
N HIS A 157 5.68 13.11 5.02
CA HIS A 157 5.15 13.79 6.21
C HIS A 157 5.01 12.86 7.42
N ARG A 158 4.60 11.60 7.22
CA ARG A 158 4.46 10.63 8.31
C ARG A 158 5.81 10.17 8.84
N ASN A 159 6.79 9.98 7.96
CA ASN A 159 8.12 9.53 8.34
C ASN A 159 9.02 10.67 8.87
N SER A 160 8.61 11.93 8.75
CA SER A 160 9.33 13.10 9.30
C SER A 160 8.84 13.52 10.68
N LYS A 161 7.83 12.84 11.24
CA LYS A 161 7.35 13.09 12.60
C LYS A 161 8.11 12.19 13.56
N ASP A 162 8.75 12.82 14.53
CA ASP A 162 9.41 12.17 15.67
C ASP A 162 8.42 11.43 16.57
#